data_AF-A0AAD4HNA5-F1
#
_entry.id   AF-A0AAD4HNA5-F1
#
_cell.length_a   1.000
_cell.length_b   1.000
_cell.length_c   1.000
_cell.angle_alpha   90.00
_cell.angle_beta   90.00
_cell.angle_gamma   90.00
#
_symmetry.space_group_name_H-M   'P 1'
#
loop_
_entity.id
_entity.type
_entity.pdbx_description
1 polymer ?
#
loop_
_entity_poly.entity_id
_entity_poly.type
_entity_poly.pdbx_seq_one_letter_code
_entity_poly.pdbx_strand_id
1 'polypeptide(L)'
;MLRRGLCDCKQAFGNRKTQVVLQALSVTIALGLCIASVVLTFGLCIVGVSLILDFALSVSAVGLPHVFSNLRLDFAFRFGDTTDFETFSFDQSLHNNEDTAESGTFSIVPRLPSLDDESHIPASNIPRLPSPDDDSNSHNSLEARLNDKGNNSCWSARNPGQPVIPTRAKGVLLTDAEKASRALKATQGKQNEKALHDAITDFIIEQSKKVGEIARLHNVTQDHVKSLLNFHTHYKKSQAPQLMNALVHAKAKELNADLPTGSKYTMKEVRKTCRRRPNVAPTCIVTQGEKRRSKRVARVQTTLRPARDVVATTEKIKQELNGLCDCCGTYTTFVIAGGHVNNQTPATWYTTDNASDFWEDALNLVLDNVVCKFEQWACSQGKNIVEHNSLESMQKQAARLILTGLRMYPTLSGFSMVYS
;
A
#
# COMPACT_ATOMS: atom_id res chain seq x y z
N MET A 1 -42.73 3.96 -4.11
CA MET A 1 -43.46 3.08 -3.17
C MET A 1 -42.91 1.66 -3.03
N LEU A 2 -41.83 1.25 -3.71
CA LEU A 2 -41.23 -0.10 -3.58
C LEU A 2 -40.15 -0.28 -2.48
N ARG A 3 -39.83 0.76 -1.68
CA ARG A 3 -38.78 0.68 -0.63
C ARG A 3 -39.30 0.47 0.81
N ARG A 4 -40.62 0.49 1.04
CA ARG A 4 -41.19 0.31 2.39
C ARG A 4 -41.55 -1.14 2.75
N GLY A 5 -41.56 -2.07 1.78
CA GLY A 5 -41.97 -3.47 2.03
C GLY A 5 -40.88 -4.44 2.48
N LEU A 6 -39.61 -4.02 2.58
CA LEU A 6 -38.47 -4.92 2.84
C LEU A 6 -37.95 -4.87 4.29
N CYS A 7 -38.46 -3.96 5.14
CA CYS A 7 -38.04 -3.88 6.54
C CYS A 7 -38.86 -4.77 7.49
N ASP A 8 -40.11 -5.11 7.15
CA ASP A 8 -41.00 -5.83 8.09
C ASP A 8 -40.85 -7.35 8.07
N CYS A 9 -40.04 -7.93 7.16
CA CYS A 9 -39.79 -9.38 7.13
C CYS A 9 -38.65 -9.86 8.04
N LYS A 10 -37.87 -8.97 8.67
CA LYS A 10 -36.69 -9.37 9.46
C LYS A 10 -37.00 -9.84 10.89
N GLN A 11 -38.22 -9.67 11.37
CA GLN A 11 -38.58 -9.97 12.76
C GLN A 11 -39.23 -11.37 12.94
N ALA A 12 -39.48 -12.12 11.86
CA ALA A 12 -40.24 -13.38 11.90
C ALA A 12 -39.43 -14.68 11.74
N PHE A 13 -38.10 -14.64 11.51
CA PHE A 13 -37.31 -15.87 11.28
C PHE A 13 -36.13 -16.01 12.25
N GLY A 14 -36.44 -16.41 13.48
CA GLY A 14 -35.48 -16.77 14.53
C GLY A 14 -34.94 -18.20 14.44
N ASN A 15 -34.78 -18.78 13.25
CA ASN A 15 -34.33 -20.16 13.11
C ASN A 15 -33.00 -20.22 12.35
N ARG A 16 -31.90 -20.58 13.02
CA ARG A 16 -30.54 -20.62 12.43
C ARG A 16 -30.47 -21.44 11.13
N LYS A 17 -31.37 -22.40 10.94
CA LYS A 17 -31.46 -23.22 9.72
C LYS A 17 -31.87 -22.41 8.48
N THR A 18 -32.75 -21.41 8.60
CA THR A 18 -33.16 -20.59 7.45
C THR A 18 -32.07 -19.61 7.03
N GLN A 19 -31.23 -19.15 7.97
CA GLN A 19 -30.08 -18.29 7.66
C GLN A 19 -29.02 -19.02 6.83
N VAL A 20 -28.76 -20.31 7.09
CA VAL A 20 -27.82 -21.12 6.30
C VAL A 20 -28.35 -21.33 4.88
N VAL A 21 -29.66 -21.58 4.71
CA VAL A 21 -30.28 -21.74 3.40
C VAL A 21 -30.24 -20.44 2.59
N LEU A 22 -30.50 -19.29 3.22
CA LEU A 22 -30.39 -17.98 2.58
C LEU A 22 -28.95 -17.64 2.16
N GLN A 23 -27.95 -18.02 2.96
CA GLN A 23 -26.54 -17.85 2.60
C GLN A 23 -26.11 -18.79 1.47
N ALA A 24 -26.60 -20.03 1.45
CA ALA A 24 -26.33 -20.95 0.34
C ALA A 24 -26.95 -20.42 -0.97
N LEU A 25 -28.20 -19.95 -0.94
CA LEU A 25 -28.87 -19.36 -2.10
C LEU A 25 -28.17 -18.11 -2.63
N SER A 26 -27.69 -17.21 -1.75
CA SER A 26 -26.99 -16.01 -2.21
C SER A 26 -25.65 -16.33 -2.88
N VAL A 27 -24.92 -17.33 -2.38
CA VAL A 27 -23.66 -17.80 -2.99
C VAL A 27 -23.92 -18.44 -4.35
N THR A 28 -24.96 -19.28 -4.49
CA THR A 28 -25.31 -19.90 -5.77
C THR A 28 -25.71 -18.88 -6.82
N ILE A 29 -26.50 -17.86 -6.44
CA ILE A 29 -26.88 -16.76 -7.35
C ILE A 29 -25.66 -15.94 -7.77
N ALA A 30 -24.75 -15.62 -6.83
CA ALA A 30 -23.53 -14.89 -7.14
C ALA A 30 -22.61 -15.67 -8.10
N LEU A 31 -22.47 -16.99 -7.90
CA LEU A 31 -21.73 -17.87 -8.81
C LEU A 31 -22.36 -17.93 -10.20
N GLY A 32 -23.69 -18.05 -10.28
CA GLY A 32 -24.42 -18.05 -11.56
C GLY A 32 -24.23 -16.75 -12.35
N LEU A 33 -24.31 -15.59 -11.69
CA LEU A 33 -24.07 -14.29 -12.32
C LEU A 33 -22.61 -14.12 -12.77
N CYS A 34 -21.66 -14.65 -11.99
CA CYS A 34 -20.24 -14.59 -12.34
C CYS A 34 -19.94 -15.44 -13.59
N ILE A 35 -20.48 -16.66 -13.65
CA ILE A 35 -20.34 -17.55 -14.81
C ILE A 35 -21.01 -16.93 -16.04
N ALA A 36 -22.21 -16.37 -15.91
CA ALA A 36 -22.90 -15.70 -17.01
C ALA A 36 -22.11 -14.51 -17.56
N SER A 37 -21.47 -13.71 -16.70
CA SER A 37 -20.60 -12.60 -17.10
C SER A 37 -19.36 -13.07 -17.89
N VAL A 38 -18.72 -14.15 -17.44
CA VAL A 38 -17.57 -14.75 -18.14
C VAL A 38 -17.98 -15.30 -19.50
N VAL A 39 -19.12 -15.99 -19.60
CA VAL A 39 -19.62 -16.53 -20.88
C VAL A 39 -19.99 -15.40 -21.85
N LEU A 40 -20.61 -14.31 -21.37
CA LEU A 40 -20.97 -13.18 -22.21
C LEU A 40 -19.73 -12.44 -22.76
N THR A 41 -18.71 -12.25 -21.92
CA THR A 41 -17.45 -11.62 -22.32
C THR A 41 -16.65 -12.50 -23.29
N PHE A 42 -16.61 -13.81 -23.07
CA PHE A 42 -15.97 -14.75 -24.01
C PHE A 42 -16.72 -14.81 -25.35
N GLY A 43 -18.06 -14.83 -25.33
CA GLY A 43 -18.89 -14.81 -26.54
C GLY A 43 -18.68 -13.54 -27.37
N LEU A 44 -18.63 -12.36 -26.72
CA LEU A 44 -18.35 -11.10 -27.39
C LEU A 44 -16.93 -11.05 -27.99
N CYS A 45 -15.94 -11.66 -27.34
CA CYS A 45 -14.58 -11.77 -27.89
C CYS A 45 -14.55 -12.65 -29.14
N ILE A 46 -15.24 -13.79 -29.13
CA ILE A 46 -15.30 -14.70 -30.29
C ILE A 46 -15.97 -14.00 -31.48
N VAL A 47 -17.10 -13.32 -31.27
CA VAL A 47 -17.78 -12.57 -32.34
C VAL A 47 -16.91 -11.42 -32.87
N GLY A 48 -16.18 -10.72 -31.99
CA GLY A 48 -15.25 -9.68 -32.40
C GLY A 48 -14.09 -10.20 -33.26
N VAL A 49 -13.51 -11.34 -32.90
CA VAL A 49 -12.42 -11.98 -33.67
C VAL A 49 -12.92 -12.48 -35.03
N SER A 50 -14.12 -13.07 -35.09
CA SER A 50 -14.74 -13.47 -36.36
C SER A 50 -14.97 -12.28 -37.30
N LEU A 51 -15.49 -11.15 -36.78
CA LEU A 51 -15.70 -9.94 -37.60
C LEU A 51 -14.39 -9.33 -38.11
N ILE A 52 -13.32 -9.39 -37.31
CA ILE A 52 -11.98 -8.91 -37.74
C ILE A 52 -11.40 -9.83 -38.82
N LEU A 53 -11.56 -11.15 -38.69
CA LEU A 53 -11.11 -12.12 -39.69
C LEU A 53 -11.90 -12.01 -41.00
N ASP A 54 -13.22 -11.84 -40.93
CA ASP A 54 -14.06 -11.63 -42.10
C ASP A 54 -13.73 -10.30 -42.80
N PHE A 55 -13.43 -9.24 -42.03
CA PHE A 55 -12.97 -7.98 -42.58
C PHE A 55 -11.59 -8.11 -43.24
N ALA A 56 -10.63 -8.80 -42.62
CA ALA A 56 -9.30 -9.02 -43.18
C ALA A 56 -9.34 -9.89 -44.47
N LEU A 57 -10.20 -10.90 -44.50
CA LEU A 57 -10.41 -11.74 -45.69
C LEU A 57 -11.12 -10.97 -46.81
N SER A 58 -12.10 -10.13 -46.47
CA SER A 58 -12.80 -9.28 -47.44
C SER A 58 -11.86 -8.23 -48.05
N VAL A 59 -10.97 -7.62 -47.27
CA VAL A 59 -9.95 -6.66 -47.76
C VAL A 59 -8.91 -7.36 -48.66
N SER A 60 -8.57 -8.62 -48.36
CA SER A 60 -7.60 -9.39 -49.17
C SER A 60 -8.17 -9.85 -50.51
N ALA A 61 -9.49 -10.00 -50.63
CA ALA A 61 -10.15 -10.49 -51.85
C ALA A 61 -10.35 -9.41 -52.93
N VAL A 62 -10.23 -8.12 -52.59
CA VAL A 62 -10.55 -7.01 -53.53
C VAL A 62 -9.37 -6.61 -54.42
N GLY A 63 -8.18 -7.21 -54.27
CA GLY A 63 -7.14 -7.20 -55.31
C GLY A 63 -6.88 -5.84 -55.98
N LEU A 64 -6.64 -4.79 -55.18
CA LEU A 64 -6.33 -3.44 -55.67
C LEU A 64 -4.87 -3.08 -55.35
N PRO A 65 -3.92 -3.36 -56.26
CA PRO A 65 -2.62 -2.73 -56.20
C PRO A 65 -2.77 -1.30 -56.76
N HIS A 66 -2.36 -0.28 -56.00
CA HIS A 66 -2.19 1.14 -56.39
C HIS A 66 -3.16 2.24 -55.94
N VAL A 67 -3.97 2.07 -54.87
CA VAL A 67 -4.74 3.23 -54.34
C VAL A 67 -4.56 3.41 -52.83
N PHE A 68 -3.35 3.73 -52.37
CA PHE A 68 -3.12 4.20 -50.99
C PHE A 68 -2.02 5.27 -50.92
N SER A 69 -2.12 6.32 -51.74
CA SER A 69 -1.25 7.49 -51.62
C SER A 69 -1.97 8.81 -51.38
N ASN A 70 -3.31 8.84 -51.18
CA ASN A 70 -4.04 10.09 -50.93
C ASN A 70 -5.31 9.93 -50.06
N LEU A 71 -5.26 9.14 -48.99
CA LEU A 71 -6.32 9.14 -47.97
C LEU A 71 -5.87 10.00 -46.78
N ARG A 72 -6.06 11.30 -46.93
CA ARG A 72 -5.97 12.28 -45.85
C ARG A 72 -7.22 12.11 -44.97
N LEU A 73 -7.07 11.36 -43.88
CA LEU A 73 -8.09 11.19 -42.85
C LEU A 73 -8.15 12.47 -42.01
N ASP A 74 -8.99 13.43 -42.43
CA ASP A 74 -9.28 14.62 -41.64
C ASP A 74 -10.16 14.24 -40.43
N PHE A 75 -9.53 13.82 -39.34
CA PHE A 75 -10.14 13.80 -38.02
C PHE A 75 -10.17 15.23 -37.46
N ALA A 76 -11.17 16.01 -37.89
CA ALA A 76 -11.43 17.34 -37.32
C ALA A 76 -12.00 17.21 -35.90
N PHE A 77 -11.14 17.29 -34.89
CA PHE A 77 -11.55 17.69 -33.55
C PHE A 77 -11.89 19.18 -33.58
N ARG A 78 -13.17 19.52 -33.80
CA ARG A 78 -13.69 20.87 -33.56
C ARG A 78 -13.63 21.18 -32.06
N PHE A 79 -12.51 21.73 -31.61
CA PHE A 79 -12.53 22.65 -30.47
C PHE A 79 -13.06 23.98 -31.00
N GLY A 80 -14.10 24.51 -30.36
CA GLY A 80 -14.72 25.77 -30.77
C GLY A 80 -13.70 26.90 -30.74
N ASP A 81 -13.66 27.66 -31.83
CA ASP A 81 -12.87 28.87 -31.96
C ASP A 81 -13.28 29.89 -30.90
N THR A 82 -12.37 30.13 -29.95
CA THR A 82 -12.22 31.45 -29.33
C THR A 82 -10.84 31.92 -29.71
N THR A 83 -10.76 32.62 -30.84
CA THR A 83 -9.63 33.45 -31.22
C THR A 83 -9.53 34.57 -30.19
N ASP A 84 -8.48 34.52 -29.38
CA ASP A 84 -7.64 35.64 -28.93
C ASP A 84 -6.74 35.11 -27.82
N PHE A 85 -5.59 34.55 -28.20
CA PHE A 85 -4.47 34.38 -27.29
C PHE A 85 -3.25 35.02 -27.94
N GLU A 86 -2.91 36.20 -27.41
CA GLU A 86 -1.63 36.85 -27.59
C GLU A 86 -0.51 35.84 -27.27
N THR A 87 0.49 35.81 -28.14
CA THR A 87 1.77 35.16 -27.93
C THR A 87 2.41 35.63 -26.63
N PHE A 88 2.25 34.85 -25.55
CA PHE A 88 3.09 34.96 -24.36
C PHE A 88 4.43 34.27 -24.65
N SER A 89 5.43 35.05 -25.06
CA SER A 89 6.83 34.64 -25.02
C SER A 89 7.27 34.54 -23.57
N PHE A 90 7.59 33.31 -23.12
CA PHE A 90 8.21 33.09 -21.82
C PHE A 90 9.72 33.21 -21.99
N ASP A 91 10.23 34.43 -21.84
CA ASP A 91 11.65 34.74 -21.93
C ASP A 91 12.31 34.40 -20.58
N GLN A 92 12.90 33.21 -20.48
CA GLN A 92 13.62 32.79 -19.28
C GLN A 92 15.06 33.32 -19.33
N SER A 93 15.21 34.62 -19.03
CA SER A 93 16.50 35.26 -18.84
C SER A 93 17.15 34.75 -17.54
N LEU A 94 18.17 33.91 -17.70
CA LEU A 94 19.14 33.56 -16.66
C LEU A 94 19.97 34.81 -16.32
N HIS A 95 19.56 35.55 -15.29
CA HIS A 95 20.42 36.52 -14.63
C HIS A 95 21.36 35.80 -13.66
N ASN A 96 22.62 35.71 -14.07
CA ASN A 96 23.75 35.46 -13.19
C ASN A 96 23.94 36.70 -12.31
N ASN A 97 23.61 36.60 -11.03
CA ASN A 97 24.13 37.51 -10.01
C ASN A 97 25.14 36.73 -9.17
N GLU A 98 26.41 36.89 -9.52
CA GLU A 98 27.50 36.91 -8.56
C GLU A 98 27.30 38.14 -7.68
N ASP A 99 27.17 37.95 -6.36
CA ASP A 99 27.60 38.96 -5.40
C ASP A 99 27.92 38.34 -4.03
N THR A 100 29.22 38.18 -3.84
CA THR A 100 30.03 38.78 -2.76
C THR A 100 29.41 38.90 -1.35
N ALA A 101 29.88 38.00 -0.48
CA ALA A 101 30.18 38.12 0.96
C ALA A 101 29.61 39.30 1.77
N GLU A 102 28.90 38.99 2.87
CA GLU A 102 29.18 39.58 4.18
C GLU A 102 29.01 38.55 5.32
N SER A 103 30.02 38.54 6.18
CA SER A 103 30.19 37.69 7.34
C SER A 103 29.23 38.08 8.48
N GLY A 104 28.40 37.14 8.91
CA GLY A 104 27.61 37.24 10.15
C GLY A 104 27.98 36.14 11.13
N THR A 105 29.13 36.28 11.80
CA THR A 105 29.64 35.35 12.82
C THR A 105 28.78 35.44 14.09
N PHE A 106 27.74 34.61 14.21
CA PHE A 106 27.00 34.45 15.46
C PHE A 106 27.56 33.25 16.25
N SER A 107 28.52 33.54 17.12
CA SER A 107 29.09 32.58 18.06
C SER A 107 28.14 32.39 19.25
N ILE A 108 27.37 31.29 19.24
CA ILE A 108 26.72 30.78 20.45
C ILE A 108 27.56 29.59 20.90
N VAL A 109 28.45 29.85 21.87
CA VAL A 109 29.21 28.83 22.60
C VAL A 109 28.28 28.18 23.62
N PRO A 110 27.93 26.88 23.50
CA PRO A 110 27.34 26.16 24.62
C PRO A 110 28.49 25.71 25.53
N ARG A 111 28.45 26.22 26.76
CA ARG A 111 29.34 25.84 27.85
C ARG A 111 29.17 24.33 28.13
N LEU A 112 30.19 23.53 27.83
CA LEU A 112 30.27 22.12 28.22
C LEU A 112 30.28 22.01 29.76
N PRO A 113 29.51 21.09 30.36
CA PRO A 113 29.83 20.58 31.69
C PRO A 113 31.02 19.62 31.60
N SER A 114 31.98 19.79 32.51
CA SER A 114 33.14 18.94 32.73
C SER A 114 32.72 17.50 33.04
N LEU A 115 33.32 16.55 32.31
CA LEU A 115 33.23 15.11 32.55
C LEU A 115 34.46 14.68 33.35
N ASP A 116 34.37 14.75 34.67
CA ASP A 116 35.18 13.93 35.58
C ASP A 116 34.19 13.09 36.38
N ASP A 117 33.89 11.88 35.88
CA ASP A 117 33.35 10.80 36.70
C ASP A 117 33.62 9.46 35.99
N GLU A 118 34.78 8.90 36.29
CA GLU A 118 35.05 7.47 36.13
C GLU A 118 34.03 6.68 36.95
N SER A 119 33.02 6.12 36.27
CA SER A 119 32.22 5.05 36.84
C SER A 119 32.68 3.71 36.27
N HIS A 120 33.47 3.02 37.09
CA HIS A 120 33.68 1.59 37.05
C HIS A 120 32.35 0.86 36.77
N ILE A 121 32.30 0.12 35.66
CA ILE A 121 31.30 -0.92 35.45
C ILE A 121 31.81 -2.16 36.20
N PRO A 122 31.18 -2.60 37.30
CA PRO A 122 31.57 -3.84 37.95
C PRO A 122 31.23 -5.00 37.02
N ALA A 123 32.23 -5.85 36.76
CA ALA A 123 32.09 -7.10 36.03
C ALA A 123 30.91 -7.89 36.62
N SER A 124 29.89 -8.14 35.78
CA SER A 124 28.80 -9.03 36.11
C SER A 124 29.36 -10.44 36.25
N ASN A 125 29.42 -10.92 37.49
CA ASN A 125 29.59 -12.32 37.84
C ASN A 125 28.43 -13.12 37.21
N ILE A 126 28.66 -13.68 36.03
CA ILE A 126 27.82 -14.72 35.46
C ILE A 126 28.27 -16.04 36.12
N PRO A 127 27.41 -16.74 36.89
CA PRO A 127 27.76 -18.04 37.45
C PRO A 127 28.08 -19.02 36.31
N ARG A 128 29.31 -19.53 36.29
CA ARG A 128 29.70 -20.68 35.46
C ARG A 128 28.78 -21.85 35.82
N LEU A 129 27.97 -22.27 34.85
CA LEU A 129 27.32 -23.57 34.88
C LEU A 129 28.41 -24.66 34.94
N PRO A 130 28.35 -25.61 35.89
CA PRO A 130 29.28 -26.72 35.92
C PRO A 130 29.05 -27.62 34.70
N SER A 131 30.15 -27.98 34.05
CA SER A 131 30.19 -29.02 33.02
C SER A 131 29.65 -30.34 33.60
N PRO A 132 28.82 -31.09 32.87
CA PRO A 132 28.43 -32.41 33.28
C PRO A 132 29.56 -33.39 32.90
N ASP A 133 30.38 -33.74 33.89
CA ASP A 133 31.20 -34.94 33.80
C ASP A 133 30.29 -36.17 33.98
N ASP A 134 30.48 -37.10 33.04
CA ASP A 134 29.92 -38.44 33.04
C ASP A 134 30.26 -39.17 34.34
N ASP A 135 29.25 -39.58 35.10
CA ASP A 135 29.36 -40.71 36.01
C ASP A 135 27.99 -41.39 36.23
N SER A 136 27.80 -42.48 35.48
CA SER A 136 27.36 -43.78 35.98
C SER A 136 26.58 -43.79 37.30
N ASN A 137 25.24 -43.89 37.26
CA ASN A 137 24.54 -44.45 38.42
C ASN A 137 23.28 -45.25 38.03
N SER A 138 23.45 -46.57 38.09
CA SER A 138 22.43 -47.61 37.90
C SER A 138 21.62 -47.84 39.18
N HIS A 139 20.91 -46.83 39.66
CA HIS A 139 20.00 -46.99 40.80
C HIS A 139 18.72 -46.20 40.58
N ASN A 140 17.77 -46.77 39.82
CA ASN A 140 16.37 -46.31 39.83
C ASN A 140 15.43 -47.41 39.34
N SER A 141 15.28 -48.46 40.15
CA SER A 141 14.21 -49.46 39.97
C SER A 141 13.37 -49.68 41.24
N LEU A 142 13.60 -48.90 42.32
CA LEU A 142 12.90 -49.08 43.60
C LEU A 142 12.01 -47.90 44.04
N GLU A 143 12.13 -46.71 43.46
CA GLU A 143 11.27 -45.56 43.82
C GLU A 143 9.89 -45.56 43.15
N ALA A 144 9.64 -46.42 42.16
CA ALA A 144 8.33 -46.52 41.51
C ALA A 144 7.23 -47.15 42.40
N ARG A 145 7.56 -47.63 43.61
CA ARG A 145 6.62 -48.35 44.50
C ARG A 145 6.16 -47.61 45.76
N LEU A 146 6.62 -46.38 46.01
CA LEU A 146 6.27 -45.65 47.26
C LEU A 146 5.35 -44.43 47.09
N ASN A 147 4.91 -44.09 45.87
CA ASN A 147 4.11 -42.89 45.62
C ASN A 147 2.59 -43.10 45.47
N ASP A 148 2.05 -44.22 45.94
CA ASP A 148 0.61 -44.53 45.86
C ASP A 148 -0.26 -43.84 46.94
N LYS A 149 0.31 -42.88 47.69
CA LYS A 149 -0.47 -41.97 48.54
C LYS A 149 -1.04 -40.83 47.70
N GLY A 150 -2.20 -41.09 47.08
CA GLY A 150 -3.19 -40.13 46.57
C GLY A 150 -2.72 -38.68 46.35
N ASN A 151 -1.97 -38.44 45.28
CA ASN A 151 -1.58 -37.09 44.91
C ASN A 151 -2.74 -36.39 44.19
N ASN A 152 -3.63 -35.73 44.93
CA ASN A 152 -4.81 -34.96 44.45
C ASN A 152 -4.45 -33.71 43.62
N SER A 153 -3.20 -33.60 43.15
CA SER A 153 -2.69 -32.48 42.37
C SER A 153 -2.85 -32.66 40.86
N CYS A 154 -3.17 -33.86 40.38
CA CYS A 154 -3.36 -34.08 38.95
C CYS A 154 -4.72 -33.54 38.47
N TRP A 155 -4.72 -32.91 37.28
CA TRP A 155 -5.90 -32.28 36.69
C TRP A 155 -7.08 -33.25 36.53
N SER A 156 -6.78 -34.54 36.27
CA SER A 156 -7.78 -35.60 36.13
C SER A 156 -8.51 -35.91 37.44
N ALA A 157 -7.82 -35.92 38.59
CA ALA A 157 -8.46 -36.09 39.89
C ALA A 157 -9.40 -34.92 40.24
N ARG A 158 -9.12 -33.71 39.73
CA ARG A 158 -9.94 -32.51 39.95
C ARG A 158 -11.14 -32.39 39.00
N ASN A 159 -11.15 -33.12 37.88
CA ASN A 159 -12.19 -33.01 36.83
C ASN A 159 -12.67 -34.40 36.38
N PRO A 160 -13.34 -35.18 37.25
CA PRO A 160 -13.66 -36.58 37.00
C PRO A 160 -14.64 -36.83 35.83
N GLY A 161 -15.30 -35.79 35.30
CA GLY A 161 -16.23 -35.89 34.17
C GLY A 161 -15.68 -35.39 32.83
N GLN A 162 -14.44 -34.90 32.79
CA GLN A 162 -13.84 -34.41 31.55
C GLN A 162 -13.01 -35.52 30.89
N PRO A 163 -13.12 -35.76 29.58
CA PRO A 163 -12.30 -36.74 28.90
C PRO A 163 -10.83 -36.35 29.05
N VAL A 164 -10.06 -37.20 29.73
CA VAL A 164 -8.61 -37.02 29.86
C VAL A 164 -8.02 -37.26 28.48
N ILE A 165 -7.42 -36.23 27.91
CA ILE A 165 -6.66 -36.37 26.66
C ILE A 165 -5.61 -37.47 26.92
N PRO A 166 -5.62 -38.57 26.16
CA PRO A 166 -4.69 -39.66 26.38
C PRO A 166 -3.28 -39.09 26.33
N THR A 167 -2.48 -39.42 27.34
CA THR A 167 -1.09 -38.98 27.39
C THR A 167 -0.46 -39.44 26.08
N ARG A 168 0.09 -38.49 25.32
CA ARG A 168 0.72 -38.78 24.02
C ARG A 168 1.62 -40.00 24.21
N ALA A 169 1.46 -41.02 23.38
CA ALA A 169 2.27 -42.23 23.46
C ALA A 169 3.74 -41.84 23.64
N LYS A 170 4.42 -42.44 24.62
CA LYS A 170 5.84 -42.15 24.88
C LYS A 170 6.57 -42.25 23.54
N GLY A 171 7.22 -41.16 23.13
CA GLY A 171 7.93 -41.11 21.86
C GLY A 171 8.92 -42.27 21.77
N VAL A 172 9.14 -42.78 20.56
CA VAL A 172 10.13 -43.83 20.29
C VAL A 172 11.45 -43.43 20.94
N LEU A 173 12.04 -44.33 21.74
CA LEU A 173 13.33 -44.10 22.35
C LEU A 173 14.35 -43.89 21.23
N LEU A 174 15.00 -42.73 21.25
CA LEU A 174 16.02 -42.39 20.27
C LEU A 174 17.18 -43.37 20.38
N THR A 175 17.60 -43.88 19.23
CA THR A 175 18.81 -44.69 19.13
C THR A 175 20.03 -43.83 19.50
N ASP A 176 21.12 -44.46 19.95
CA ASP A 176 22.31 -43.71 20.35
C ASP A 176 22.94 -42.95 19.18
N ALA A 177 22.79 -43.47 17.95
CA ALA A 177 23.15 -42.75 16.72
C ALA A 177 22.34 -41.46 16.52
N GLU A 178 21.03 -41.49 16.78
CA GLU A 178 20.18 -40.29 16.69
C GLU A 178 20.50 -39.28 17.80
N LYS A 179 20.82 -39.74 19.01
CA LYS A 179 21.27 -38.85 20.10
C LYS A 179 22.58 -38.16 19.73
N ALA A 180 23.56 -38.91 19.20
CA ALA A 180 24.83 -38.36 18.73
C ALA A 180 24.62 -37.35 17.59
N SER A 181 23.75 -37.67 16.62
CA SER A 181 23.39 -36.75 15.53
C SER A 181 22.76 -35.45 16.04
N ARG A 182 21.86 -35.52 17.04
CA ARG A 182 21.27 -34.34 17.69
C ARG A 182 22.31 -33.51 18.44
N ALA A 183 23.26 -34.15 19.13
CA ALA A 183 24.35 -33.47 19.81
C ALA A 183 25.23 -32.71 18.81
N LEU A 184 25.63 -33.35 17.71
CA LEU A 184 26.38 -32.71 16.63
C LEU A 184 25.62 -31.52 16.04
N LYS A 185 24.33 -31.69 15.72
CA LYS A 185 23.49 -30.60 15.23
C LYS A 185 23.38 -29.43 16.21
N ALA A 186 23.30 -29.71 17.51
CA ALA A 186 23.28 -28.67 18.54
C ALA A 186 24.62 -27.93 18.62
N THR A 187 25.76 -28.64 18.53
CA THR A 187 27.08 -28.00 18.51
C THR A 187 27.28 -27.14 17.26
N GLN A 188 26.86 -27.63 16.10
CA GLN A 188 26.90 -26.86 14.85
C GLN A 188 25.97 -25.64 14.91
N GLY A 189 24.78 -25.79 15.49
CA GLY A 189 23.85 -24.68 15.72
C GLY A 189 24.49 -23.56 16.55
N LYS A 190 25.18 -23.90 17.65
CA LYS A 190 25.91 -22.94 18.48
C LYS A 190 27.06 -22.26 17.74
N GLN A 191 27.82 -23.02 16.93
CA GLN A 191 28.90 -22.46 16.12
C GLN A 191 28.37 -21.48 15.07
N ASN A 192 27.27 -21.83 14.39
CA ASN A 192 26.63 -20.97 13.40
C ASN A 192 26.05 -19.70 14.03
N GLU A 193 25.41 -19.81 15.20
CA GLU A 193 24.90 -18.66 15.94
C GLU A 193 26.02 -17.70 16.35
N LYS A 194 27.14 -18.26 16.83
CA LYS A 194 28.33 -17.45 17.15
C LYS A 194 28.90 -16.77 15.91
N ALA A 195 29.09 -17.51 14.82
CA ALA A 195 29.60 -16.96 13.57
C ALA A 195 28.70 -15.85 13.01
N LEU A 196 27.38 -16.00 13.12
CA LEU A 196 26.42 -14.95 12.74
C LEU A 196 26.56 -13.71 13.62
N HIS A 197 26.68 -13.89 14.93
CA HIS A 197 26.87 -12.77 15.86
C HIS A 197 28.17 -12.01 15.60
N ASP A 198 29.27 -12.74 15.35
CA ASP A 198 30.57 -12.15 15.02
C ASP A 198 30.48 -11.34 13.71
N ALA A 199 29.86 -11.89 12.66
CA ALA A 199 29.64 -11.20 11.40
C ALA A 199 28.76 -9.94 11.53
N ILE A 200 27.72 -9.96 12.37
CA ILE A 200 26.90 -8.77 12.66
C ILE A 200 27.74 -7.69 13.36
N THR A 201 28.62 -8.10 14.28
CA THR A 201 29.50 -7.18 15.02
C THR A 201 30.50 -6.53 14.06
N ASP A 202 31.12 -7.31 13.18
CA ASP A 202 32.04 -6.80 12.16
C ASP A 202 31.36 -5.80 11.22
N PHE A 203 30.12 -6.09 10.81
CA PHE A 203 29.33 -5.17 9.98
C PHE A 203 29.04 -3.83 10.69
N ILE A 204 28.71 -3.85 11.99
CA ILE A 204 28.49 -2.62 12.77
C ILE A 204 29.77 -1.78 12.86
N ILE A 205 30.92 -2.43 13.02
CA ILE A 205 32.24 -1.76 13.02
C ILE A 205 32.50 -1.13 11.65
N GLU A 206 32.30 -1.87 10.56
CA GLU A 206 32.49 -1.36 9.20
C GLU A 206 31.58 -0.17 8.88
N GLN A 207 30.30 -0.24 9.26
CA GLN A 207 29.35 0.87 9.13
C GLN A 207 29.83 2.11 9.90
N SER A 208 30.31 1.94 11.13
CA SER A 208 30.83 3.04 11.95
C SER A 208 32.06 3.68 11.31
N LYS A 209 32.94 2.88 10.71
CA LYS A 209 34.10 3.36 9.96
C LYS A 209 33.68 4.19 8.73
N LYS A 210 32.77 3.68 7.90
CA LYS A 210 32.26 4.39 6.71
C LYS A 210 31.56 5.71 7.08
N VAL A 211 30.77 5.73 8.15
CA VAL A 211 30.17 6.96 8.67
C VAL A 211 31.25 7.98 9.08
N GLY A 212 32.33 7.52 9.70
CA GLY A 212 33.49 8.37 10.03
C GLY A 212 34.19 8.94 8.80
N GLU A 213 34.36 8.14 7.74
CA GLU A 213 34.95 8.58 6.47
C GLU A 213 34.10 9.67 5.80
N ILE A 214 32.78 9.47 5.71
CA ILE A 214 31.84 10.47 5.17
C ILE A 214 31.88 11.77 5.98
N ALA A 215 31.88 11.66 7.32
CA ALA A 215 31.97 12.81 8.21
C ALA A 215 33.25 13.63 7.96
N ARG A 216 34.40 12.96 7.79
CA ARG A 216 35.68 13.60 7.46
C ARG A 216 35.68 14.22 6.07
N LEU A 217 35.14 13.54 5.07
CA LEU A 217 35.10 14.02 3.68
C LEU A 217 34.30 15.32 3.55
N HIS A 218 33.20 15.46 4.31
CA HIS A 218 32.30 16.60 4.22
C HIS A 218 32.48 17.64 5.35
N ASN A 219 33.45 17.47 6.25
CA ASN A 219 33.66 18.33 7.43
C ASN A 219 32.41 18.46 8.32
N VAL A 220 31.71 17.35 8.53
CA VAL A 220 30.48 17.26 9.33
C VAL A 220 30.70 16.33 10.53
N THR A 221 30.00 16.55 11.64
CA THR A 221 30.09 15.64 12.80
C THR A 221 29.50 14.27 12.48
N GLN A 222 30.09 13.20 13.03
CA GLN A 222 29.60 11.82 12.82
C GLN A 222 28.14 11.66 13.27
N ASP A 223 27.73 12.34 14.35
CA ASP A 223 26.35 12.27 14.85
C ASP A 223 25.34 12.88 13.88
N HIS A 224 25.72 13.94 13.15
CA HIS A 224 24.87 14.51 12.12
C HIS A 224 24.70 13.54 10.95
N VAL A 225 25.78 12.89 10.50
CA VAL A 225 25.72 11.85 9.45
C VAL A 225 24.85 10.66 9.90
N LYS A 226 25.01 10.20 11.16
CA LYS A 226 24.15 9.16 11.74
C LYS A 226 22.68 9.60 11.78
N SER A 227 22.38 10.85 12.13
CA SER A 227 21.02 11.39 12.12
C SER A 227 20.40 11.36 10.72
N LEU A 228 21.16 11.78 9.70
CA LEU A 228 20.72 11.72 8.30
C LEU A 228 20.51 10.28 7.82
N LEU A 229 21.44 9.37 8.13
CA LEU A 229 21.30 7.95 7.82
C LEU A 229 20.07 7.35 8.50
N ASN A 230 19.85 7.65 9.78
CA ASN A 230 18.68 7.23 10.54
C ASN A 230 17.38 7.74 9.89
N PHE A 231 17.38 8.96 9.33
CA PHE A 231 16.23 9.47 8.60
C PHE A 231 15.92 8.65 7.33
N HIS A 232 16.96 8.20 6.62
CA HIS A 232 16.82 7.39 5.41
C HIS A 232 16.53 5.90 5.70
N THR A 233 17.18 5.30 6.70
CA THR A 233 17.03 3.88 7.06
C THR A 233 15.75 3.63 7.86
N HIS A 234 15.37 4.55 8.76
CA HIS A 234 14.10 4.51 9.45
C HIS A 234 12.99 5.13 8.62
N TYR A 235 12.83 4.66 7.38
CA TYR A 235 11.54 4.78 6.72
C TYR A 235 10.53 4.03 7.58
N LYS A 236 9.81 4.78 8.43
CA LYS A 236 8.72 4.24 9.23
C LYS A 236 7.68 3.76 8.24
N LYS A 237 7.70 2.47 7.92
CA LYS A 237 6.59 1.79 7.24
C LYS A 237 5.34 2.30 7.93
N SER A 238 4.45 2.95 7.18
CA SER A 238 3.22 3.49 7.75
C SER A 238 2.52 2.32 8.44
N GLN A 239 2.61 2.26 9.77
CA GLN A 239 2.09 1.12 10.49
C GLN A 239 0.60 1.04 10.18
N ALA A 240 0.19 -0.12 9.66
CA ALA A 240 -1.22 -0.38 9.45
C ALA A 240 -1.95 -0.06 10.76
N PRO A 241 -3.07 0.67 10.73
CA PRO A 241 -3.78 1.03 11.94
C PRO A 241 -4.19 -0.26 12.66
N GLN A 242 -3.47 -0.60 13.74
CA GLN A 242 -3.79 -1.78 14.53
C GLN A 242 -5.21 -1.63 15.07
N LEU A 243 -6.02 -2.67 14.91
CA LEU A 243 -7.42 -2.70 15.33
C LEU A 243 -7.61 -2.13 16.74
N MET A 244 -6.78 -2.56 17.69
CA MET A 244 -6.82 -2.09 19.07
C MET A 244 -6.59 -0.58 19.20
N ASN A 245 -5.68 0.00 18.42
CA ASN A 245 -5.41 1.44 18.45
C ASN A 245 -6.59 2.23 17.85
N ALA A 246 -7.24 1.69 16.83
CA ALA A 246 -8.45 2.28 16.27
C ALA A 246 -9.61 2.26 17.28
N LEU A 247 -9.81 1.12 17.96
CA LEU A 247 -10.83 0.93 19.00
C LEU A 247 -10.60 1.88 20.18
N VAL A 248 -9.37 1.96 20.70
CA VAL A 248 -9.00 2.86 21.80
C VAL A 248 -9.28 4.31 21.44
N HIS A 249 -8.97 4.73 20.22
CA HIS A 249 -9.23 6.11 19.79
C HIS A 249 -10.72 6.40 19.60
N ALA A 250 -11.49 5.47 19.04
CA ALA A 250 -12.94 5.61 18.92
C ALA A 250 -13.59 5.69 20.31
N LYS A 251 -13.22 4.79 21.22
CA LYS A 251 -13.74 4.77 22.59
C LYS A 251 -13.30 5.98 23.40
N ALA A 252 -12.07 6.48 23.21
CA ALA A 252 -11.62 7.71 23.83
C ALA A 252 -12.48 8.90 23.42
N LYS A 253 -12.94 8.97 22.17
CA LYS A 253 -13.84 10.03 21.72
C LYS A 253 -15.22 9.91 22.33
N GLU A 254 -15.77 8.69 22.35
CA GLU A 254 -17.08 8.45 22.97
C GLU A 254 -17.06 8.80 24.46
N LEU A 255 -16.09 8.28 25.22
CA LEU A 255 -16.02 8.50 26.66
C LEU A 255 -15.72 9.96 27.02
N ASN A 256 -14.96 10.68 26.20
CA ASN A 256 -14.64 12.09 26.46
C ASN A 256 -15.63 13.09 25.86
N ALA A 257 -16.71 12.64 25.20
CA ALA A 257 -17.70 13.54 24.60
C ALA A 257 -18.54 14.26 25.66
N ASP A 258 -18.82 13.60 26.79
CA ASP A 258 -19.69 14.11 27.86
C ASP A 258 -18.90 14.82 28.98
N LEU A 259 -17.57 14.83 28.90
CA LEU A 259 -16.73 15.48 29.91
C LEU A 259 -16.49 16.95 29.57
N PRO A 260 -16.42 17.85 30.58
CA PRO A 260 -16.12 19.25 30.36
C PRO A 260 -14.72 19.42 29.77
N THR A 261 -14.53 20.47 28.97
CA THR A 261 -13.27 20.82 28.34
C THR A 261 -12.15 20.94 29.38
N GLY A 262 -11.22 19.98 29.39
CA GLY A 262 -10.11 19.91 30.34
C GLY A 262 -10.02 18.59 31.09
N SER A 263 -11.15 17.90 31.28
CA SER A 263 -11.19 16.57 31.92
C SER A 263 -11.19 15.46 30.87
N LYS A 264 -10.29 14.49 30.99
CA LYS A 264 -10.19 13.34 30.07
C LYS A 264 -9.96 12.05 30.84
N TYR A 265 -10.56 10.96 30.39
CA TYR A 265 -10.26 9.62 30.89
C TYR A 265 -8.79 9.26 30.64
N THR A 266 -8.20 8.52 31.59
CA THR A 266 -6.83 8.05 31.48
C THR A 266 -6.74 6.95 30.41
N MET A 267 -5.64 6.89 29.65
CA MET A 267 -5.46 5.89 28.58
C MET A 267 -5.61 4.44 29.08
N LYS A 268 -5.24 4.17 30.35
CA LYS A 268 -5.44 2.87 31.01
C LYS A 268 -6.93 2.51 31.13
N GLU A 269 -7.77 3.47 31.47
CA GLU A 269 -9.22 3.30 31.62
C GLU A 269 -9.87 3.07 30.25
N VAL A 270 -9.52 3.88 29.25
CA VAL A 270 -10.01 3.70 27.88
C VAL A 270 -9.67 2.30 27.35
N ARG A 271 -8.43 1.83 27.55
CA ARG A 271 -8.01 0.46 27.16
C ARG A 271 -8.78 -0.61 27.93
N LYS A 272 -9.01 -0.44 29.24
CA LYS A 272 -9.80 -1.35 30.07
C LYS A 272 -11.24 -1.46 29.55
N THR A 273 -11.83 -0.34 29.14
CA THR A 273 -13.18 -0.30 28.55
C THR A 273 -13.22 -0.99 27.18
N CYS A 274 -12.19 -0.80 26.34
CA CYS A 274 -12.09 -1.49 25.05
C CYS A 274 -11.97 -3.02 25.18
N ARG A 275 -11.27 -3.51 26.20
CA ARG A 275 -11.15 -4.95 26.48
C ARG A 275 -12.48 -5.58 26.91
N ARG A 276 -13.36 -4.83 27.57
CA ARG A 276 -14.61 -5.34 28.14
C ARG A 276 -15.73 -5.51 27.11
N ARG A 277 -15.75 -4.73 26.03
CA ARG A 277 -16.77 -4.83 24.97
C ARG A 277 -16.15 -4.53 23.59
N PRO A 278 -15.65 -5.54 22.87
CA PRO A 278 -15.13 -5.35 21.51
C PRO A 278 -16.24 -5.16 20.45
N ASN A 279 -17.50 -4.92 20.86
CA ASN A 279 -18.65 -4.82 19.95
C ASN A 279 -18.73 -3.44 19.25
N VAL A 280 -17.58 -2.95 18.78
CA VAL A 280 -17.50 -1.79 17.91
C VAL A 280 -17.56 -2.35 16.48
N ALA A 281 -18.58 -1.96 15.72
CA ALA A 281 -18.77 -2.46 14.38
C ALA A 281 -17.50 -2.19 13.52
N PRO A 282 -17.11 -3.11 12.62
CA PRO A 282 -15.93 -2.94 11.77
C PRO A 282 -15.97 -1.67 10.90
N THR A 283 -17.16 -1.10 10.68
CA THR A 283 -17.40 0.16 9.96
C THR A 283 -16.72 1.38 10.62
N CYS A 284 -16.50 1.37 11.93
CA CYS A 284 -15.83 2.46 12.65
C CYS A 284 -14.34 2.58 12.30
N ILE A 285 -13.72 1.47 11.90
CA ILE A 285 -12.28 1.41 11.58
C ILE A 285 -12.03 2.00 10.19
N VAL A 286 -12.87 1.63 9.22
CA VAL A 286 -12.79 2.09 7.83
C VAL A 286 -12.96 3.60 7.78
N THR A 287 -14.02 4.12 8.38
CA THR A 287 -14.31 5.56 8.43
C THR A 287 -13.22 6.36 9.15
N GLN A 288 -12.58 5.81 10.17
CA GLN A 288 -11.48 6.49 10.86
C GLN A 288 -10.16 6.43 10.07
N GLY A 289 -9.90 5.33 9.35
CA GLY A 289 -8.80 5.21 8.39
C GLY A 289 -8.93 6.27 7.29
N GLU A 290 -10.12 6.39 6.70
CA GLU A 290 -10.45 7.41 5.70
C GLU A 290 -10.30 8.82 6.28
N LYS A 291 -10.87 9.12 7.44
CA LYS A 291 -10.75 10.46 8.06
C LYS A 291 -9.30 10.83 8.37
N ARG A 292 -8.44 9.86 8.75
CA ARG A 292 -6.99 10.10 8.90
C ARG A 292 -6.30 10.30 7.56
N ARG A 293 -6.69 9.55 6.53
CA ARG A 293 -6.20 9.73 5.15
C ARG A 293 -6.57 11.12 4.64
N SER A 294 -7.83 11.53 4.73
CA SER A 294 -8.31 12.85 4.32
C SER A 294 -7.65 13.98 5.12
N LYS A 295 -7.46 13.83 6.44
CA LYS A 295 -6.73 14.83 7.24
C LYS A 295 -5.24 14.91 6.91
N ARG A 296 -4.60 13.81 6.53
CA ARG A 296 -3.23 13.84 6.01
C ARG A 296 -3.18 14.56 4.68
N VAL A 297 -4.07 14.23 3.75
CA VAL A 297 -4.17 14.89 2.44
C VAL A 297 -4.43 16.39 2.61
N ALA A 298 -5.33 16.80 3.50
CA ALA A 298 -5.66 18.21 3.73
C ALA A 298 -4.54 19.00 4.44
N ARG A 299 -3.76 18.38 5.34
CA ARG A 299 -2.64 19.07 6.02
C ARG A 299 -1.37 19.18 5.17
N VAL A 300 -1.35 18.53 4.01
CA VAL A 300 -0.18 18.44 3.13
C VAL A 300 -0.22 19.52 2.03
N GLN A 301 -1.09 20.53 2.16
CA GLN A 301 -1.17 21.66 1.22
C GLN A 301 -0.02 22.67 1.34
N THR A 302 0.82 22.58 2.38
CA THR A 302 2.04 23.40 2.49
C THR A 302 3.28 22.58 2.16
N THR A 303 3.76 22.79 0.93
CA THR A 303 5.15 22.71 0.46
C THR A 303 5.88 21.34 0.45
N LEU A 304 6.37 20.95 -0.73
CA LEU A 304 7.32 19.86 -1.06
C LEU A 304 6.92 18.40 -0.83
N ARG A 305 6.17 18.06 0.22
CA ARG A 305 5.87 16.66 0.52
C ARG A 305 5.00 15.92 -0.52
N PRO A 306 3.90 16.50 -1.06
CA PRO A 306 3.11 15.81 -2.07
C PRO A 306 3.91 15.54 -3.33
N ALA A 307 4.78 16.47 -3.73
CA ALA A 307 5.65 16.28 -4.90
C ALA A 307 6.58 15.07 -4.71
N ARG A 308 7.20 14.93 -3.52
CA ARG A 308 8.01 13.75 -3.18
C ARG A 308 7.21 12.45 -3.20
N ASP A 309 5.98 12.46 -2.70
CA ASP A 309 5.11 11.27 -2.72
C ASP A 309 4.73 10.89 -4.17
N VAL A 310 4.48 11.86 -5.05
CA VAL A 310 4.24 11.62 -6.48
C VAL A 310 5.48 11.02 -7.13
N VAL A 311 6.66 11.62 -6.95
CA VAL A 311 7.92 11.09 -7.50
C VAL A 311 8.19 9.66 -7.02
N ALA A 312 8.07 9.40 -5.71
CA ALA A 312 8.28 8.07 -5.15
C ALA A 312 7.27 7.02 -5.64
N THR A 313 6.03 7.44 -5.92
CA THR A 313 5.00 6.56 -6.48
C THR A 313 5.24 6.31 -7.97
N THR A 314 5.64 7.36 -8.70
CA THR A 314 6.02 7.28 -10.12
C THR A 314 7.13 6.26 -10.33
N GLU A 315 8.17 6.31 -9.50
CA GLU A 315 9.31 5.39 -9.61
C GLU A 315 8.90 3.93 -9.38
N LYS A 316 7.99 3.68 -8.44
CA LYS A 316 7.44 2.33 -8.24
C LYS A 316 6.63 1.87 -9.44
N ILE A 317 5.78 2.73 -9.99
CA ILE A 317 5.00 2.40 -11.19
C ILE A 317 5.94 2.09 -12.36
N LYS A 318 7.00 2.87 -12.56
CA LYS A 318 8.03 2.59 -13.58
C LYS A 318 8.63 1.20 -13.44
N GLN A 319 9.01 0.82 -12.21
CA GLN A 319 9.57 -0.51 -11.93
C GLN A 319 8.58 -1.64 -12.24
N GLU A 320 7.32 -1.49 -11.85
CA GLU A 320 6.26 -2.48 -12.14
C GLU A 320 5.97 -2.56 -13.64
N LEU A 321 5.94 -1.43 -14.34
CA LEU A 321 5.74 -1.40 -15.80
C LEU A 321 6.90 -2.05 -16.56
N ASN A 322 8.13 -1.87 -16.10
CA ASN A 322 9.29 -2.57 -16.67
C ASN A 322 9.21 -4.07 -16.42
N GLY A 323 8.86 -4.49 -15.20
CA GLY A 323 8.66 -5.90 -14.90
C GLY A 323 7.60 -6.53 -15.82
N LEU A 324 6.50 -5.81 -16.11
CA LEU A 324 5.48 -6.24 -17.07
C LEU A 324 5.99 -6.30 -18.51
N CYS A 325 6.75 -5.30 -18.94
CA CYS A 325 7.39 -5.28 -20.25
C CYS A 325 8.34 -6.48 -20.41
N ASP A 326 9.20 -6.73 -19.43
CA ASP A 326 10.18 -7.83 -19.45
C ASP A 326 9.50 -9.21 -19.44
N CYS A 327 8.40 -9.40 -18.70
CA CYS A 327 7.76 -10.71 -18.58
C CYS A 327 6.73 -10.99 -19.68
N CYS A 328 6.06 -9.97 -20.22
CA CYS A 328 4.94 -10.13 -21.15
C CYS A 328 5.18 -9.47 -22.52
N GLY A 329 6.25 -8.71 -22.71
CA GLY A 329 6.49 -7.94 -23.93
C GLY A 329 5.46 -6.81 -24.13
N THR A 330 4.88 -6.27 -23.06
CA THR A 330 3.86 -5.22 -23.16
C THR A 330 4.47 -3.85 -23.36
N TYR A 331 3.95 -3.09 -24.34
CA TYR A 331 4.25 -1.67 -24.54
C TYR A 331 3.28 -0.81 -23.72
N THR A 332 3.81 0.02 -22.83
CA THR A 332 3.02 0.91 -21.97
C THR A 332 3.52 2.33 -22.07
N THR A 333 2.58 3.29 -22.14
CA THR A 333 2.83 4.71 -21.90
C THR A 333 2.06 5.13 -20.65
N PHE A 334 2.72 5.83 -19.74
CA PHE A 334 2.15 6.34 -18.50
C PHE A 334 2.44 7.84 -18.39
N VAL A 335 1.40 8.63 -18.16
CA VAL A 335 1.48 10.09 -18.07
C VAL A 335 1.02 10.55 -16.69
N ILE A 336 1.76 11.47 -16.09
CA ILE A 336 1.40 12.16 -14.86
C ILE A 336 1.39 13.66 -15.15
N ALA A 337 0.30 14.32 -14.80
CA ALA A 337 0.17 15.77 -14.92
C ALA A 337 -0.33 16.37 -13.61
N GLY A 338 0.09 17.61 -13.33
CA GLY A 338 -0.46 18.41 -12.25
C GLY A 338 -1.92 18.76 -12.53
N GLY A 339 -2.83 18.41 -11.61
CA GLY A 339 -4.23 18.82 -11.72
C GLY A 339 -4.54 20.22 -11.18
N HIS A 340 -3.53 20.95 -10.69
CA HIS A 340 -3.71 22.23 -10.03
C HIS A 340 -2.47 23.11 -10.22
N VAL A 341 -2.63 24.39 -10.55
CA VAL A 341 -1.54 25.34 -10.85
C VAL A 341 -0.48 25.45 -9.74
N ASN A 342 -0.90 25.34 -8.48
CA ASN A 342 0.01 25.36 -7.32
C ASN A 342 0.79 24.04 -7.08
N ASN A 343 0.54 22.97 -7.83
CA ASN A 343 1.33 21.75 -7.69
C ASN A 343 2.70 21.98 -8.33
N GLN A 344 3.76 21.84 -7.54
CA GLN A 344 5.14 22.01 -8.01
C GLN A 344 5.70 20.77 -8.72
N THR A 345 4.91 19.71 -8.90
CA THR A 345 5.35 18.53 -9.63
C THR A 345 5.19 18.82 -11.12
N PRO A 346 6.28 18.87 -11.91
CA PRO A 346 6.15 19.03 -13.36
C PRO A 346 5.41 17.84 -13.94
N ALA A 347 4.62 18.05 -15.00
CA ALA A 347 4.12 16.93 -15.78
C ALA A 347 5.29 16.09 -16.30
N THR A 348 5.13 14.78 -16.22
CA THR A 348 6.15 13.81 -16.61
C THR A 348 5.47 12.60 -17.20
N TRP A 349 6.19 11.89 -18.06
CA TRP A 349 5.72 10.67 -18.67
C TRP A 349 6.78 9.60 -18.61
N TYR A 350 6.34 8.38 -18.85
CA TYR A 350 7.18 7.20 -18.92
C TYR A 350 6.66 6.27 -20.01
N THR A 351 7.56 5.79 -20.86
CA THR A 351 7.27 4.74 -21.84
C THR A 351 8.17 3.55 -21.56
N THR A 352 7.65 2.35 -21.82
CA THR A 352 8.47 1.13 -21.85
C THR A 352 8.92 0.87 -23.28
N ASP A 353 10.20 0.54 -23.47
CA ASP A 353 10.77 0.20 -24.79
C ASP A 353 10.45 1.28 -25.86
N ASN A 354 10.30 0.89 -27.12
CA ASN A 354 9.97 1.77 -28.26
C ASN A 354 8.52 2.30 -28.27
N ALA A 355 7.80 2.27 -27.12
CA ALA A 355 6.44 2.80 -27.06
C ALA A 355 6.37 4.33 -27.26
N SER A 356 7.47 5.05 -27.09
CA SER A 356 7.60 6.46 -27.48
C SER A 356 7.43 6.65 -28.98
N ASP A 357 8.04 5.77 -29.77
CA ASP A 357 8.13 5.90 -31.23
C ASP A 357 6.75 5.77 -31.85
N PHE A 358 5.83 5.01 -31.23
CA PHE A 358 4.42 4.98 -31.63
C PHE A 358 3.78 6.38 -31.67
N TRP A 359 4.08 7.25 -30.70
CA TRP A 359 3.50 8.60 -30.67
C TRP A 359 4.03 9.47 -31.80
N GLU A 360 5.33 9.36 -32.10
CA GLU A 360 5.97 10.15 -33.15
C GLU A 360 5.66 9.58 -34.55
N ASP A 361 5.82 8.29 -34.77
CA ASP A 361 5.67 7.66 -36.08
C ASP A 361 4.22 7.49 -36.48
N ALA A 362 3.35 7.02 -35.57
CA ALA A 362 1.97 6.70 -35.92
C ALA A 362 1.04 7.90 -35.78
N LEU A 363 1.27 8.77 -34.79
CA LEU A 363 0.42 9.93 -34.53
C LEU A 363 1.03 11.25 -34.97
N ASN A 364 2.33 11.30 -35.31
CA ASN A 364 3.05 12.53 -35.59
C ASN A 364 2.92 13.55 -34.44
N LEU A 365 2.97 13.04 -33.21
CA LEU A 365 2.85 13.82 -31.98
C LEU A 365 4.05 13.56 -31.07
N VAL A 366 4.77 14.62 -30.74
CA VAL A 366 5.78 14.57 -29.68
C VAL A 366 5.08 14.41 -28.34
N LEU A 367 5.43 13.36 -27.58
CA LEU A 367 4.74 12.99 -26.34
C LEU A 367 4.80 14.12 -25.29
N ASP A 368 5.91 14.86 -25.20
CA ASP A 368 6.01 16.04 -24.33
C ASP A 368 4.91 17.07 -24.58
N ASN A 369 4.60 17.35 -25.85
CA ASN A 369 3.54 18.29 -26.21
C ASN A 369 2.14 17.78 -25.80
N VAL A 370 1.92 16.47 -25.95
CA VAL A 370 0.66 15.83 -25.51
C VAL A 370 0.51 15.96 -23.99
N VAL A 371 1.59 15.73 -23.25
CA VAL A 371 1.63 15.79 -21.79
C VAL A 371 1.40 17.22 -21.29
N CYS A 372 2.06 18.22 -21.88
CA CYS A 372 1.83 19.63 -21.56
C CYS A 372 0.40 20.07 -21.86
N LYS A 373 -0.16 19.69 -23.02
CA LYS A 373 -1.57 19.99 -23.36
C LYS A 373 -2.54 19.31 -22.39
N PHE A 374 -2.23 18.09 -21.98
CA PHE A 374 -3.03 17.35 -21.00
C PHE A 374 -2.98 18.02 -19.62
N GLU A 375 -1.80 18.48 -19.16
CA GLU A 375 -1.66 19.25 -17.93
C GLU A 375 -2.40 20.58 -17.99
N GLN A 376 -2.27 21.32 -19.10
CA GLN A 376 -2.99 22.58 -19.30
C GLN A 376 -4.51 22.35 -19.21
N TRP A 377 -5.01 21.32 -19.89
CA TRP A 377 -6.42 20.92 -19.80
C TRP A 377 -6.84 20.53 -18.39
N ALA A 378 -6.00 19.78 -17.66
CA ALA A 378 -6.29 19.35 -16.29
C ALA A 378 -6.34 20.55 -15.33
N CYS A 379 -5.39 21.49 -15.44
CA CYS A 379 -5.37 22.73 -14.68
C CYS A 379 -6.55 23.64 -15.02
N SER A 380 -6.92 23.73 -16.31
CA SER A 380 -8.03 24.58 -16.76
C SER A 380 -9.39 24.06 -16.32
N GLN A 381 -9.51 22.78 -15.94
CA GLN A 381 -10.76 22.29 -15.37
C GLN A 381 -11.09 23.01 -14.06
N GLY A 382 -10.11 23.53 -13.32
CA GLY A 382 -10.29 24.32 -12.08
C GLY A 382 -11.03 23.59 -10.94
N LYS A 383 -11.53 22.39 -11.21
CA LYS A 383 -12.38 21.61 -10.31
C LYS A 383 -11.51 20.88 -9.33
N ASN A 384 -11.47 21.38 -8.10
CA ASN A 384 -11.01 20.59 -6.98
C ASN A 384 -11.84 19.29 -6.90
N ILE A 385 -11.25 18.19 -6.44
CA ILE A 385 -11.95 16.90 -6.21
C ILE A 385 -13.29 17.08 -5.45
N VAL A 386 -13.39 18.14 -4.64
CA VAL A 386 -14.59 18.51 -3.87
C VAL A 386 -15.69 19.11 -4.77
N GLU A 387 -15.34 19.86 -5.79
CA GLU A 387 -16.28 20.55 -6.71
C GLU A 387 -16.75 19.66 -7.87
N HIS A 388 -16.12 18.49 -8.04
CA HIS A 388 -16.52 17.50 -9.05
C HIS A 388 -17.97 17.03 -8.88
N ASN A 389 -18.55 17.18 -7.69
CA ASN A 389 -19.93 16.85 -7.34
C ASN A 389 -20.92 18.02 -7.48
N SER A 390 -20.55 19.11 -8.16
CA SER A 390 -21.51 20.16 -8.46
C SER A 390 -22.63 19.62 -9.37
N LEU A 391 -23.85 20.13 -9.19
CA LEU A 391 -25.01 19.72 -9.99
C LEU A 391 -24.75 19.90 -11.49
N GLU A 392 -24.10 20.99 -11.87
CA GLU A 392 -23.73 21.29 -13.25
C GLU A 392 -22.74 20.26 -13.83
N SER A 393 -21.74 19.85 -13.04
CA SER A 393 -20.79 18.81 -13.43
C SER A 393 -21.51 17.47 -13.65
N MET A 394 -22.42 17.10 -12.76
CA MET A 394 -23.25 15.89 -12.89
C MET A 394 -24.18 15.96 -14.11
N GLN A 395 -24.80 17.12 -14.39
CA GLN A 395 -25.64 17.34 -15.56
C GLN A 395 -24.84 17.22 -16.87
N LYS A 396 -23.64 17.84 -16.93
CA LYS A 396 -22.74 17.73 -18.08
C LYS A 396 -22.29 16.28 -18.31
N GLN A 397 -22.01 15.56 -17.23
CA GLN A 397 -21.67 14.13 -17.30
C GLN A 397 -22.85 13.28 -17.77
N ALA A 398 -24.06 13.53 -17.27
CA ALA A 398 -25.28 12.85 -17.71
C ALA A 398 -25.57 13.10 -19.20
N ALA A 399 -25.47 14.37 -19.64
CA ALA A 399 -25.64 14.73 -21.05
C ALA A 399 -24.62 14.02 -21.95
N ARG A 400 -23.34 13.96 -21.53
CA ARG A 400 -22.30 13.24 -22.26
C ARG A 400 -22.58 11.75 -22.37
N LEU A 401 -23.06 11.10 -21.30
CA LEU A 401 -23.43 9.68 -21.32
C LEU A 401 -24.60 9.41 -22.27
N ILE A 402 -25.63 10.26 -22.25
CA ILE A 402 -26.77 10.18 -23.17
C ILE A 402 -26.29 10.30 -24.62
N LEU A 403 -25.50 11.32 -24.93
CA LEU A 403 -24.96 11.53 -26.28
C LEU A 403 -24.06 10.38 -26.74
N THR A 404 -23.24 9.83 -25.85
CA THR A 404 -22.37 8.68 -26.17
C THR A 404 -23.20 7.42 -26.42
N GLY A 405 -24.23 7.17 -25.60
CA GLY A 405 -25.18 6.08 -25.81
C GLY A 405 -25.92 6.21 -27.15
N LEU A 406 -26.37 7.41 -27.51
CA LEU A 406 -27.03 7.68 -28.78
C LEU A 406 -26.09 7.44 -29.98
N ARG A 407 -24.81 7.80 -29.89
CA ARG A 407 -23.81 7.53 -30.94
C ARG A 407 -23.54 6.04 -31.15
N MET A 408 -23.75 5.19 -30.15
CA MET A 408 -23.59 3.73 -30.30
C MET A 408 -24.73 3.07 -31.09
N TYR A 409 -25.83 3.78 -31.37
CA TYR A 409 -26.91 3.30 -32.23
C TYR A 409 -26.96 4.10 -33.55
N PRO A 410 -26.00 3.92 -34.46
CA PRO A 410 -25.96 4.64 -35.74
C PRO A 410 -27.11 4.28 -36.69
N THR A 411 -27.94 3.29 -36.36
CA THR A 411 -29.01 2.78 -37.22
C THR A 411 -30.32 3.58 -37.18
N LEU A 412 -30.42 4.64 -36.37
CA LEU A 412 -31.59 5.54 -36.36
C LEU A 412 -31.28 6.88 -37.05
N SER A 413 -30.75 6.85 -38.28
CA SER A 413 -30.41 8.04 -39.08
C SER A 413 -31.62 8.82 -39.62
N GLY A 414 -32.78 8.74 -38.98
CA GLY A 414 -34.04 9.37 -39.44
C GLY A 414 -34.65 10.40 -38.48
N PHE A 415 -34.13 10.59 -37.26
CA PHE A 415 -34.71 11.52 -36.30
C PHE A 415 -33.95 12.86 -36.28
N SER A 416 -34.46 13.82 -37.04
CA SER A 416 -34.09 15.23 -36.90
C SER A 416 -34.74 15.80 -35.62
N MET A 417 -33.95 16.00 -34.57
CA MET A 417 -34.41 16.76 -33.39
C MET A 417 -34.39 18.26 -33.71
N VAL A 418 -35.58 18.83 -33.91
CA VAL A 418 -35.79 20.28 -33.94
C VAL A 418 -35.95 20.77 -32.51
N TYR A 419 -35.00 21.58 -32.02
CA TYR A 419 -35.17 22.32 -30.77
C TYR A 419 -35.82 23.67 -31.12
N SER A 420 -37.03 23.90 -30.59
CA SER A 420 -37.75 25.17 -30.68
C SER A 420 -37.41 26.08 -29.51
#